data_AF-A0A8J6SIA6-F1
#
_entry.id   AF-A0A8J6SIA6-F1
#
_cell.length_a   1.000
_cell.length_b   1.000
_cell.length_c   1.000
_cell.angle_alpha   90.00
_cell.angle_beta   90.00
_cell.angle_gamma   90.00
#
_symmetry.space_group_name_H-M   'P 1'
#
loop_
_entity.id
_entity.type
_entity.pdbx_description
1 polymer ?
#
loop_
_entity_poly.entity_id
_entity_poly.type
_entity_poly.pdbx_seq_one_letter_code
_entity_poly.pdbx_strand_id
1 'polypeptide(L)'
;MKKLLALAALTLFIPLFHAKAEAATMIKVSQESRAGAGDFNSNILGYIKAFSTAKTAAEYYKYSSHYYGGLSNDASPELTAKQSHLFFVDAADGLSLFTVHDKPGNVIGGAAKMRFDLLGDTASLKMVDDPGEAIASADGTVFIADHAWSPCCTDGLAIGSLDGNWEMKVQFNGWYRGLNGWKAYSSSSKSSTISLAMQNYRRVQLNVVPASIPEPSSIASIAFASFLALAVLRRQPKGIL
;
A
#
# COMPACT_ATOMS: atom_id res chain seq x y z
N MET A 1 -72.50 -2.50 18.03
CA MET A 1 -71.59 -3.52 17.47
C MET A 1 -70.20 -2.90 17.33
N LYS A 2 -69.21 -3.49 18.01
CA LYS A 2 -67.84 -2.98 18.16
C LYS A 2 -67.05 -3.17 16.85
N LYS A 3 -66.40 -2.12 16.34
CA LYS A 3 -65.30 -2.24 15.37
C LYS A 3 -63.99 -1.93 16.10
N LEU A 4 -63.22 -2.97 16.42
CA LEU A 4 -61.82 -2.84 16.84
C LEU A 4 -60.98 -2.60 15.57
N LEU A 5 -60.27 -1.47 15.52
CA LEU A 5 -59.14 -1.26 14.63
C LEU A 5 -57.88 -1.73 15.37
N ALA A 6 -57.32 -2.86 14.94
CA ALA A 6 -55.99 -3.29 15.33
C ALA A 6 -54.99 -2.77 14.28
N LEU A 7 -54.23 -1.73 14.64
CA LEU A 7 -53.15 -1.21 13.81
C LEU A 7 -51.88 -2.02 14.15
N ALA A 8 -51.54 -2.96 13.28
CA ALA A 8 -50.31 -3.75 13.39
C ALA A 8 -49.11 -2.87 13.02
N ALA A 9 -48.28 -2.52 14.00
CA ALA A 9 -46.98 -1.90 13.77
C ALA A 9 -45.97 -2.98 13.35
N LEU A 10 -45.69 -3.07 12.05
CA LEU A 10 -44.65 -3.92 11.50
C LEU A 10 -43.31 -3.19 11.59
N THR A 11 -42.54 -3.43 12.66
CA THR A 11 -41.17 -2.96 12.80
C THR A 11 -40.24 -3.79 11.91
N LEU A 12 -39.93 -3.25 10.74
CA LEU A 12 -38.94 -3.80 9.82
C LEU A 12 -37.53 -3.63 10.42
N PHE A 13 -36.99 -4.67 11.04
CA PHE A 13 -35.60 -4.71 11.50
C PHE A 13 -34.70 -4.93 10.27
N ILE A 14 -34.22 -3.85 9.65
CA ILE A 14 -33.15 -3.94 8.64
C ILE A 14 -31.84 -4.05 9.42
N PRO A 15 -31.14 -5.20 9.40
CA PRO A 15 -29.78 -5.24 9.92
C PRO A 15 -28.92 -4.30 9.05
N LEU A 16 -28.55 -3.17 9.63
CA LEU A 16 -27.47 -2.33 9.11
C LEU A 16 -26.17 -3.13 9.28
N PHE A 17 -25.90 -4.01 8.31
CA PHE A 17 -24.56 -4.52 8.07
C PHE A 17 -23.70 -3.33 7.64
N HIS A 18 -23.15 -2.62 8.62
CA HIS A 18 -22.01 -1.75 8.37
C HIS A 18 -20.85 -2.69 8.05
N ALA A 19 -20.64 -2.96 6.76
CA ALA A 19 -19.35 -3.46 6.31
C ALA A 19 -18.31 -2.46 6.84
N LYS A 20 -17.46 -2.92 7.76
CA LYS A 20 -16.33 -2.13 8.25
C LYS A 20 -15.47 -1.88 7.01
N ALA A 21 -15.53 -0.66 6.48
CA ALA A 21 -14.60 -0.23 5.46
C ALA A 21 -13.21 -0.31 6.12
N GLU A 22 -12.45 -1.34 5.78
CA GLU A 22 -11.07 -1.45 6.21
C GLU A 22 -10.32 -0.28 5.59
N ALA A 23 -9.79 0.59 6.44
CA ALA A 23 -9.13 1.79 5.98
C ALA A 23 -7.82 1.38 5.31
N ALA A 24 -7.72 1.63 4.00
CA ALA A 24 -6.56 1.21 3.21
C ALA A 24 -5.25 1.71 3.82
N THR A 25 -4.28 0.80 3.97
CA THR A 25 -2.94 1.10 4.47
C THR A 25 -2.27 2.16 3.60
N MET A 26 -1.93 3.30 4.21
CA MET A 26 -1.22 4.41 3.56
C MET A 26 0.26 4.33 3.92
N ILE A 27 1.12 4.43 2.91
CA ILE A 27 2.57 4.41 3.07
C ILE A 27 3.11 5.77 2.65
N LYS A 28 3.80 6.46 3.56
CA LYS A 28 4.52 7.69 3.26
C LYS A 28 5.79 7.35 2.49
N VAL A 29 6.04 8.08 1.41
CA VAL A 29 7.25 7.95 0.59
C VAL A 29 8.08 9.23 0.73
N SER A 30 9.30 9.10 1.21
CA SER A 30 10.29 10.17 1.23
C SER A 30 11.60 9.69 0.61
N GLN A 31 12.43 10.61 0.14
CA GLN A 31 13.74 10.29 -0.43
C GLN A 31 14.76 11.32 0.02
N GLU A 32 15.97 10.91 0.38
CA GLU A 32 17.05 11.86 0.71
C GLU A 32 17.25 12.88 -0.42
N SER A 33 17.73 14.09 -0.15
CA SER A 33 18.06 15.07 -1.21
C SER A 33 19.28 14.64 -2.04
N ARG A 34 20.19 13.90 -1.42
CA ARG A 34 21.39 13.26 -2.01
C ARG A 34 21.76 12.03 -1.20
N ALA A 35 22.56 11.13 -1.79
CA ALA A 35 23.01 9.92 -1.10
C ALA A 35 23.62 10.20 0.27
N GLY A 36 23.08 9.56 1.31
CA GLY A 36 23.58 9.64 2.68
C GLY A 36 23.17 10.90 3.47
N ALA A 37 22.29 11.76 2.94
CA ALA A 37 21.91 12.99 3.63
C ALA A 37 21.03 12.77 4.88
N GLY A 38 20.23 11.70 4.92
CA GLY A 38 19.34 11.37 6.04
C GLY A 38 18.17 12.36 6.26
N ASP A 39 17.92 13.28 5.32
CA ASP A 39 16.98 14.40 5.45
C ASP A 39 15.54 14.06 5.01
N PHE A 40 15.08 12.84 5.30
CA PHE A 40 13.80 12.31 4.84
C PHE A 40 12.57 13.15 5.24
N ASN A 41 12.59 13.73 6.45
CA ASN A 41 11.48 14.55 6.95
C ASN A 41 11.31 15.87 6.18
N SER A 42 12.36 16.35 5.53
CA SER A 42 12.33 17.55 4.67
C SER A 42 11.99 17.22 3.22
N ASN A 43 11.98 15.94 2.83
CA ASN A 43 11.84 15.48 1.45
C ASN A 43 10.75 14.41 1.31
N ILE A 44 9.54 14.74 1.78
CA ILE A 44 8.35 13.90 1.60
C ILE A 44 7.86 14.07 0.16
N LEU A 45 7.84 12.98 -0.60
CA LEU A 45 7.41 12.99 -2.00
C LEU A 45 5.91 12.76 -2.14
N GLY A 46 5.30 12.05 -1.19
CA GLY A 46 3.87 11.79 -1.18
C GLY A 46 3.50 10.54 -0.40
N TYR A 47 2.35 9.97 -0.74
CA TYR A 47 1.81 8.77 -0.12
C TYR A 47 1.28 7.81 -1.18
N ILE A 48 1.45 6.52 -0.94
CA ILE A 48 0.94 5.43 -1.80
C ILE A 48 0.03 4.52 -0.99
N LYS A 49 -0.93 3.88 -1.66
CA LYS A 49 -1.76 2.82 -1.10
C LYS A 49 -1.27 1.47 -1.55
N ALA A 50 -1.34 0.48 -0.67
CA ALA A 50 -1.11 -0.91 -1.03
C ALA A 50 -2.20 -1.42 -1.99
N PHE A 51 -1.79 -2.24 -2.95
CA PHE A 51 -2.72 -3.08 -3.71
C PHE A 51 -3.26 -4.17 -2.77
N SER A 52 -4.48 -4.65 -2.95
CA SER A 52 -5.09 -5.64 -2.05
C SER A 52 -5.44 -6.91 -2.80
N THR A 53 -5.20 -8.06 -2.17
CA THR A 53 -5.50 -9.37 -2.73
C THR A 53 -5.83 -10.39 -1.64
N ALA A 54 -6.63 -11.40 -1.99
CA ALA A 54 -6.92 -12.54 -1.11
C ALA A 54 -5.86 -13.65 -1.21
N LYS A 55 -4.80 -13.46 -2.01
CA LYS A 55 -3.70 -14.41 -2.21
C LYS A 55 -2.55 -14.09 -1.27
N THR A 56 -1.65 -15.06 -1.07
CA THR A 56 -0.36 -14.77 -0.46
C THR A 56 0.51 -13.90 -1.38
N ALA A 57 1.53 -13.25 -0.83
CA ALA A 57 2.47 -12.43 -1.59
C ALA A 57 3.14 -13.21 -2.73
N ALA A 58 3.55 -14.46 -2.48
CA ALA A 58 4.17 -15.31 -3.51
C ALA A 58 3.18 -15.68 -4.63
N GLU A 59 1.94 -16.05 -4.30
CA GLU A 59 0.89 -16.34 -5.27
C GLU A 59 0.47 -15.12 -6.09
N TYR A 60 0.50 -13.92 -5.48
CA TYR A 60 0.26 -12.66 -6.16
C TYR A 60 1.41 -12.30 -7.11
N TYR A 61 2.67 -12.48 -6.65
CA TYR A 61 3.87 -12.25 -7.45
C TYR A 61 3.88 -13.10 -8.71
N LYS A 62 3.53 -14.39 -8.56
CA LYS A 62 3.32 -15.34 -9.65
C LYS A 62 4.48 -15.34 -10.66
N TYR A 63 5.71 -15.40 -10.17
CA TYR A 63 6.87 -15.49 -11.05
C TYR A 63 6.82 -16.81 -11.83
N SER A 64 6.83 -16.74 -13.15
CA SER A 64 6.83 -17.92 -14.01
C SER A 64 7.42 -17.56 -15.37
N SER A 65 8.08 -18.52 -16.03
CA SER A 65 8.65 -18.32 -17.36
C SER A 65 9.53 -17.07 -17.49
N HIS A 66 10.28 -16.73 -16.43
CA HIS A 66 11.20 -15.60 -16.34
C HIS A 66 10.55 -14.21 -16.27
N TYR A 67 9.31 -14.12 -15.83
CA TYR A 67 8.69 -12.82 -15.58
C TYR A 67 7.74 -12.84 -14.38
N TYR A 68 7.65 -11.67 -13.75
CA TYR A 68 6.59 -11.28 -12.84
C TYR A 68 5.26 -11.42 -13.58
N GLY A 69 4.45 -12.36 -13.12
CA GLY A 69 3.19 -12.73 -13.76
C GLY A 69 2.02 -11.89 -13.30
N GLY A 70 2.23 -10.85 -12.48
CA GLY A 70 1.21 -10.06 -11.80
C GLY A 70 -0.09 -9.93 -12.58
N LEU A 71 -1.19 -10.18 -11.90
CA LEU A 71 -2.41 -10.54 -12.58
C LEU A 71 -3.09 -9.31 -13.18
N SER A 72 -3.43 -9.39 -14.46
CA SER A 72 -4.21 -8.39 -15.19
C SER A 72 -5.52 -8.01 -14.47
N ASN A 73 -6.02 -8.91 -13.63
CA ASN A 73 -7.32 -8.85 -12.95
C ASN A 73 -7.21 -8.49 -11.45
N ASP A 74 -6.05 -8.64 -10.80
CA ASP A 74 -5.91 -8.46 -9.33
C ASP A 74 -5.33 -7.09 -8.95
N ALA A 75 -5.62 -6.07 -9.77
CA ALA A 75 -5.14 -4.71 -9.54
C ALA A 75 -3.61 -4.64 -9.37
N SER A 76 -2.83 -5.14 -10.32
CA SER A 76 -1.37 -4.94 -10.32
C SER A 76 -0.96 -3.61 -10.97
N PRO A 77 0.21 -3.04 -10.63
CA PRO A 77 0.77 -1.92 -11.37
C PRO A 77 1.07 -2.32 -12.83
N GLU A 78 0.95 -1.36 -13.74
CA GLU A 78 1.39 -1.55 -15.12
C GLU A 78 2.91 -1.37 -15.22
N LEU A 79 3.60 -2.44 -15.61
CA LEU A 79 5.05 -2.43 -15.74
C LEU A 79 5.50 -1.68 -16.99
N THR A 80 6.50 -0.82 -16.82
CA THR A 80 7.10 0.01 -17.88
C THR A 80 8.54 -0.47 -18.15
N ALA A 81 8.93 -0.44 -19.42
CA ALA A 81 10.26 -0.88 -19.83
C ALA A 81 11.35 -0.01 -19.19
N LYS A 82 12.48 -0.64 -18.85
CA LYS A 82 13.67 0.03 -18.25
C LYS A 82 13.36 0.74 -16.93
N GLN A 83 12.38 0.27 -16.17
CA GLN A 83 11.98 0.91 -14.93
C GLN A 83 12.01 -0.07 -13.76
N SER A 84 12.46 0.39 -12.59
CA SER A 84 12.24 -0.33 -11.34
C SER A 84 10.92 0.12 -10.69
N HIS A 85 10.12 -0.84 -10.26
CA HIS A 85 8.77 -0.66 -9.74
C HIS A 85 8.77 -1.06 -8.27
N LEU A 86 8.43 -0.11 -7.40
CA LEU A 86 8.33 -0.32 -5.96
C LEU A 86 6.86 -0.17 -5.54
N PHE A 87 6.28 -1.16 -4.87
CA PHE A 87 4.88 -1.08 -4.44
C PHE A 87 4.59 -2.02 -3.27
N PHE A 88 3.44 -1.83 -2.65
CA PHE A 88 2.98 -2.67 -1.56
C PHE A 88 1.78 -3.51 -1.98
N VAL A 89 1.72 -4.73 -1.46
CA VAL A 89 0.58 -5.62 -1.59
C VAL A 89 0.15 -6.04 -0.20
N ASP A 90 -1.09 -5.72 0.14
CA ASP A 90 -1.82 -6.24 1.30
C ASP A 90 -2.39 -7.61 0.90
N ALA A 91 -1.68 -8.65 1.31
CA ALA A 91 -1.88 -10.04 0.92
C ALA A 91 -2.46 -10.85 2.10
N ALA A 92 -2.92 -12.08 1.83
CA ALA A 92 -3.46 -12.99 2.84
C ALA A 92 -2.44 -13.38 3.93
N ASP A 93 -1.14 -13.23 3.64
CA ASP A 93 -0.04 -13.49 4.57
C ASP A 93 0.66 -12.21 5.04
N GLY A 94 -0.07 -11.08 5.01
CA GLY A 94 0.35 -9.79 5.55
C GLY A 94 0.81 -8.79 4.49
N LEU A 95 1.15 -7.57 4.94
CA LEU A 95 1.62 -6.52 4.05
C LEU A 95 3.02 -6.86 3.53
N SER A 96 3.26 -6.74 2.22
CA SER A 96 4.56 -7.04 1.62
C SER A 96 5.01 -5.94 0.66
N LEU A 97 6.31 -5.62 0.70
CA LEU A 97 6.98 -4.72 -0.25
C LEU A 97 7.45 -5.53 -1.47
N PHE A 98 7.08 -5.07 -2.65
CA PHE A 98 7.47 -5.66 -3.92
C PHE A 98 8.45 -4.72 -4.63
N THR A 99 9.47 -5.32 -5.22
CA THR A 99 10.31 -4.67 -6.23
C THR A 99 10.29 -5.52 -7.49
N VAL A 100 10.01 -4.89 -8.63
CA VAL A 100 10.04 -5.54 -9.95
C VAL A 100 10.80 -4.65 -10.94
N HIS A 101 11.77 -5.21 -11.63
CA HIS A 101 12.57 -4.54 -12.65
C HIS A 101 12.06 -4.86 -14.04
N ASP A 102 11.98 -3.81 -14.87
CA ASP A 102 11.61 -3.88 -16.27
C ASP A 102 10.17 -4.35 -16.51
N LYS A 103 9.87 -4.77 -17.74
CA LYS A 103 8.60 -5.37 -18.12
C LYS A 103 8.79 -6.58 -19.06
N PRO A 104 7.82 -7.50 -19.12
CA PRO A 104 7.84 -8.57 -20.10
C PRO A 104 7.92 -8.06 -21.55
N GLY A 105 8.66 -8.79 -22.38
CA GLY A 105 8.88 -8.52 -23.79
C GLY A 105 9.78 -7.30 -24.07
N ASN A 106 10.43 -6.71 -23.06
CA ASN A 106 11.45 -5.70 -23.33
C ASN A 106 12.71 -6.37 -23.91
N VAL A 107 13.21 -5.86 -25.03
CA VAL A 107 14.39 -6.43 -25.73
C VAL A 107 15.72 -6.02 -25.10
N ILE A 108 15.68 -5.37 -23.93
CA ILE A 108 16.87 -4.91 -23.21
C ILE A 108 16.87 -5.63 -21.87
N GLY A 109 17.94 -6.38 -21.61
CA GLY A 109 18.22 -6.94 -20.29
C GLY A 109 18.84 -5.90 -19.37
N GLY A 110 19.09 -6.29 -18.14
CA GLY A 110 19.65 -5.39 -17.15
C GLY A 110 20.07 -6.16 -15.92
N ALA A 111 20.47 -5.40 -14.92
CA ALA A 111 20.79 -5.95 -13.62
C ALA A 111 20.80 -4.81 -12.59
N ALA A 112 20.49 -5.11 -11.33
CA ALA A 112 20.43 -4.12 -10.28
C ALA A 112 20.75 -4.73 -8.91
N LYS A 113 21.71 -4.12 -8.21
CA LYS A 113 21.99 -4.44 -6.82
C LYS A 113 21.20 -3.53 -5.90
N MET A 114 20.46 -4.11 -4.95
CA MET A 114 19.62 -3.36 -4.01
C MET A 114 19.89 -3.74 -2.57
N ARG A 115 19.57 -2.81 -1.66
CA ARG A 115 19.58 -3.02 -0.22
C ARG A 115 18.30 -2.49 0.38
N PHE A 116 17.80 -3.23 1.36
CA PHE A 116 16.62 -2.92 2.14
C PHE A 116 17.01 -2.99 3.62
N ASP A 117 16.80 -1.92 4.36
CA ASP A 117 17.02 -1.84 5.80
C ASP A 117 15.68 -1.59 6.49
N LEU A 118 15.21 -2.57 7.24
CA LEU A 118 13.97 -2.58 8.00
C LEU A 118 14.25 -2.22 9.46
N LEU A 119 13.51 -1.26 9.99
CA LEU A 119 13.55 -0.86 11.40
C LEU A 119 12.16 -1.01 12.01
N GLY A 120 12.11 -1.44 13.28
CA GLY A 120 10.87 -1.55 14.06
C GLY A 120 10.07 -2.84 13.82
N ASP A 121 10.55 -3.72 12.95
CA ASP A 121 9.91 -5.01 12.63
C ASP A 121 10.95 -6.02 12.11
N THR A 122 10.53 -7.25 11.85
CA THR A 122 11.30 -8.29 11.18
C THR A 122 10.50 -8.87 10.02
N ALA A 123 11.15 -9.15 8.90
CA ALA A 123 10.48 -9.72 7.72
C ALA A 123 11.29 -10.87 7.12
N SER A 124 10.72 -11.50 6.10
CA SER A 124 11.29 -12.60 5.33
C SER A 124 11.19 -12.32 3.83
N LEU A 125 11.99 -13.04 3.04
CA LEU A 125 11.82 -13.07 1.59
C LEU A 125 10.60 -13.92 1.28
N LYS A 126 9.54 -13.30 0.76
CA LYS A 126 8.30 -13.95 0.36
C LYS A 126 8.39 -14.53 -1.05
N MET A 127 9.14 -13.86 -1.91
CA MET A 127 9.44 -14.30 -3.26
C MET A 127 10.77 -13.72 -3.72
N VAL A 128 11.52 -14.50 -4.50
CA VAL A 128 12.70 -14.08 -5.24
C VAL A 128 12.59 -14.75 -6.61
N ASP A 129 12.85 -13.99 -7.67
CA ASP A 129 12.68 -14.47 -9.04
C ASP A 129 13.61 -15.65 -9.33
N ASP A 130 14.91 -15.50 -9.03
CA ASP A 130 15.91 -16.55 -9.20
C ASP A 130 16.59 -16.98 -7.87
N PRO A 131 16.85 -18.29 -7.68
CA PRO A 131 17.45 -18.78 -6.44
C PRO A 131 18.82 -18.17 -6.13
N GLY A 132 18.97 -17.61 -4.93
CA GLY A 132 20.24 -17.07 -4.44
C GLY A 132 20.51 -15.60 -4.80
N GLU A 133 19.61 -14.94 -5.53
CA GLU A 133 19.77 -13.53 -5.88
C GLU A 133 19.43 -12.57 -4.73
N ALA A 134 18.74 -13.04 -3.69
CA ALA A 134 18.49 -12.25 -2.50
C ALA A 134 18.83 -13.03 -1.22
N ILE A 135 19.38 -12.31 -0.26
CA ILE A 135 19.68 -12.80 1.08
C ILE A 135 19.05 -11.89 2.13
N ALA A 136 18.54 -12.49 3.20
CA ALA A 136 18.10 -11.80 4.41
C ALA A 136 19.14 -12.00 5.52
N SER A 137 19.33 -11.00 6.37
CA SER A 137 20.05 -11.16 7.63
C SER A 137 19.31 -12.13 8.54
N ALA A 138 20.03 -12.73 9.50
CA ALA A 138 19.46 -13.74 10.39
C ALA A 138 18.31 -13.23 11.26
N ASP A 139 18.27 -11.92 11.53
CA ASP A 139 17.22 -11.22 12.27
C ASP A 139 16.11 -10.66 11.37
N GLY A 140 16.19 -10.83 10.05
CA GLY A 140 15.16 -10.36 9.11
C GLY A 140 15.04 -8.84 8.99
N THR A 141 16.09 -8.09 9.32
CA THR A 141 16.10 -6.62 9.30
C THR A 141 16.86 -6.04 8.10
N VAL A 142 17.74 -6.79 7.45
CA VAL A 142 18.52 -6.35 6.30
C VAL A 142 18.36 -7.34 5.16
N PHE A 143 18.06 -6.83 3.97
CA PHE A 143 17.98 -7.64 2.76
C PHE A 143 18.92 -7.06 1.70
N ILE A 144 19.67 -7.92 1.04
CA ILE A 144 20.54 -7.56 -0.09
C ILE A 144 20.13 -8.41 -1.27
N ALA A 145 19.92 -7.76 -2.41
CA ALA A 145 19.56 -8.44 -3.64
C ALA A 145 20.48 -8.03 -4.79
N ASP A 146 20.79 -8.99 -5.66
CA ASP A 146 21.64 -8.87 -6.83
C ASP A 146 20.91 -9.50 -8.02
N HIS A 147 20.04 -8.70 -8.64
CA HIS A 147 19.13 -9.12 -9.69
C HIS A 147 19.80 -9.00 -11.07
N ALA A 148 19.56 -9.96 -11.97
CA ALA A 148 19.99 -9.91 -13.36
C ALA A 148 18.98 -10.55 -14.34
N TRP A 149 18.32 -9.72 -15.15
CA TRP A 149 17.39 -10.21 -16.18
C TRP A 149 17.96 -10.18 -17.59
N SER A 150 17.55 -11.18 -18.36
CA SER A 150 17.80 -11.27 -19.80
C SER A 150 16.86 -10.37 -20.63
N PRO A 151 17.20 -10.09 -21.90
CA PRO A 151 16.27 -9.46 -22.85
C PRO A 151 15.00 -10.28 -23.04
N CYS A 152 13.89 -9.87 -22.43
CA CYS A 152 12.53 -10.43 -22.50
C CYS A 152 11.80 -10.24 -21.16
N CYS A 153 12.58 -10.10 -20.11
CA CYS A 153 12.24 -10.68 -18.84
C CYS A 153 12.23 -9.61 -17.74
N THR A 154 11.66 -9.96 -16.61
CA THR A 154 11.71 -9.12 -15.41
C THR A 154 12.56 -9.81 -14.35
N ASP A 155 12.83 -9.05 -13.30
CA ASP A 155 13.48 -9.57 -12.11
C ASP A 155 12.92 -8.89 -10.87
N GLY A 156 13.19 -9.41 -9.69
CA GLY A 156 12.86 -8.76 -8.44
C GLY A 156 12.58 -9.71 -7.29
N LEU A 157 11.87 -9.17 -6.30
CA LEU A 157 11.56 -9.87 -5.07
C LEU A 157 10.35 -9.27 -4.34
N ALA A 158 9.86 -10.01 -3.34
CA ALA A 158 8.92 -9.53 -2.34
C ALA A 158 9.46 -9.77 -0.91
N ILE A 159 9.35 -8.75 -0.04
CA ILE A 159 9.73 -8.78 1.37
C ILE A 159 8.49 -8.61 2.22
N GLY A 160 8.30 -9.49 3.19
CA GLY A 160 7.20 -9.40 4.14
C GLY A 160 7.23 -10.51 5.21
N SER A 161 6.24 -10.56 6.10
CA SER A 161 5.20 -9.55 6.24
C SER A 161 5.71 -8.31 6.98
N LEU A 162 5.02 -7.19 6.81
CA LEU A 162 5.34 -5.87 7.35
C LEU A 162 4.12 -5.38 8.14
N ASP A 163 3.79 -6.14 9.20
CA ASP A 163 2.51 -6.01 9.92
C ASP A 163 2.63 -5.09 11.15
N GLY A 164 3.85 -4.70 11.54
CA GLY A 164 4.12 -3.82 12.68
C GLY A 164 4.19 -2.34 12.35
N ASN A 165 4.77 -1.58 13.30
CA ASN A 165 5.21 -0.21 13.05
C ASN A 165 6.62 -0.25 12.48
N TRP A 166 6.73 -0.17 11.17
CA TRP A 166 8.00 -0.28 10.47
C TRP A 166 8.40 0.98 9.72
N GLU A 167 9.72 1.06 9.51
CA GLU A 167 10.36 1.94 8.55
C GLU A 167 11.26 1.08 7.65
N MET A 168 11.07 1.21 6.34
CA MET A 168 11.88 0.51 5.34
C MET A 168 12.67 1.53 4.54
N LYS A 169 14.01 1.40 4.54
CA LYS A 169 14.90 2.16 3.68
C LYS A 169 15.32 1.30 2.50
N VAL A 170 15.09 1.80 1.29
CA VAL A 170 15.38 1.10 0.03
C VAL A 170 16.38 1.91 -0.78
N GLN A 171 17.36 1.25 -1.38
CA GLN A 171 18.37 1.90 -2.22
C GLN A 171 18.94 0.96 -3.27
N PHE A 172 19.41 1.53 -4.39
CA PHE A 172 20.41 0.87 -5.21
C PHE A 172 21.75 0.85 -4.47
N ASN A 173 22.37 -0.33 -4.37
CA ASN A 173 23.54 -0.60 -3.56
C ASN A 173 24.78 -0.87 -4.44
N GLY A 174 25.12 0.12 -5.27
CA GLY A 174 26.39 0.15 -6.01
C GLY A 174 26.22 0.33 -7.50
N TRP A 175 25.42 -0.51 -8.16
CA TRP A 175 25.25 -0.43 -9.61
C TRP A 175 23.86 -0.88 -10.06
N TYR A 176 23.44 -0.34 -11.20
CA TYR A 176 22.25 -0.73 -11.95
C TYR A 176 22.53 -0.53 -13.45
N ARG A 177 21.98 -1.39 -14.30
CA ARG A 177 22.11 -1.33 -15.76
C ARG A 177 20.76 -1.69 -16.40
N GLY A 178 20.46 -1.09 -17.55
CA GLY A 178 19.22 -1.35 -18.28
C GLY A 178 18.01 -0.58 -17.73
N LEU A 179 18.19 0.18 -16.65
CA LEU A 179 17.17 1.01 -16.03
C LEU A 179 17.43 2.50 -16.24
N ASN A 180 16.37 3.26 -16.49
CA ASN A 180 16.39 4.73 -16.57
C ASN A 180 15.27 5.41 -15.76
N GLY A 181 14.47 4.65 -15.03
CA GLY A 181 13.48 5.16 -14.09
C GLY A 181 13.32 4.27 -12.87
N TRP A 182 12.91 4.89 -11.75
CA TRP A 182 12.51 4.20 -10.53
C TRP A 182 11.26 4.90 -9.99
N LYS A 183 10.22 4.12 -9.69
CA LYS A 183 8.94 4.68 -9.25
C LYS A 183 8.33 3.87 -8.13
N ALA A 184 7.66 4.58 -7.22
CA ALA A 184 6.73 3.97 -6.28
C ALA A 184 5.31 4.03 -6.84
N TYR A 185 4.58 2.91 -6.79
CA TYR A 185 3.22 2.80 -7.33
C TYR A 185 2.17 2.73 -6.21
N SER A 186 1.01 3.32 -6.49
CA SER A 186 -0.13 3.38 -5.58
C SER A 186 -1.33 2.68 -6.17
N SER A 187 -2.10 1.95 -5.36
CA SER A 187 -3.36 1.33 -5.79
C SER A 187 -4.50 2.31 -6.06
N SER A 188 -4.35 3.59 -5.69
CA SER A 188 -5.35 4.63 -5.98
C SER A 188 -5.72 4.70 -7.47
N SER A 189 -4.76 4.46 -8.37
CA SER A 189 -5.00 4.19 -9.79
C SER A 189 -3.78 3.49 -10.39
N LYS A 190 -3.95 2.71 -11.47
CA LYS A 190 -2.84 2.00 -12.13
C LYS A 190 -1.68 2.91 -12.59
N SER A 191 -1.95 4.20 -12.79
CA SER A 191 -0.98 5.22 -13.21
C SER A 191 -0.51 6.14 -12.06
N SER A 192 -1.06 5.99 -10.86
CA SER A 192 -0.66 6.79 -9.70
C SER A 192 0.73 6.37 -9.25
N THR A 193 1.71 7.23 -9.51
CA THR A 193 3.13 6.95 -9.24
C THR A 193 3.84 8.15 -8.63
N ILE A 194 4.90 7.86 -7.88
CA ILE A 194 5.88 8.84 -7.39
C ILE A 194 7.21 8.52 -8.05
N SER A 195 7.79 9.49 -8.76
CA SER A 195 9.13 9.35 -9.33
C SER A 195 10.20 9.41 -8.24
N LEU A 196 11.12 8.45 -8.26
CA LEU A 196 12.24 8.34 -7.35
C LEU A 196 13.53 8.61 -8.12
N ALA A 197 14.44 9.38 -7.53
CA ALA A 197 15.73 9.63 -8.15
C ALA A 197 16.54 8.33 -8.23
N MET A 198 17.00 7.98 -9.43
CA MET A 198 17.93 6.88 -9.67
C MET A 198 19.35 7.32 -9.38
N GLN A 199 19.81 7.09 -8.15
CA GLN A 199 21.18 7.37 -7.74
C GLN A 199 21.64 6.30 -6.75
N ASN A 200 22.84 5.75 -6.97
CA ASN A 200 23.42 4.78 -6.05
C ASN A 200 23.53 5.35 -4.64
N TYR A 201 23.19 4.53 -3.65
CA TYR A 201 23.22 4.84 -2.21
C TYR A 201 22.29 5.98 -1.77
N ARG A 202 21.44 6.51 -2.66
CA ARG A 202 20.39 7.46 -2.29
C ARG A 202 19.16 6.68 -1.84
N ARG A 203 18.79 6.89 -0.58
CA ARG A 203 17.74 6.12 0.08
C ARG A 203 16.36 6.69 -0.14
N VAL A 204 15.41 5.80 -0.35
CA VAL A 204 13.97 6.04 -0.20
C VAL A 204 13.55 5.48 1.14
N GLN A 205 12.80 6.23 1.92
CA GLN A 205 12.22 5.80 3.17
C GLN A 205 10.71 5.61 2.99
N LEU A 206 10.22 4.47 3.45
CA LEU A 206 8.83 4.03 3.40
C LEU A 206 8.37 3.75 4.82
N ASN A 207 7.31 4.41 5.28
CA ASN A 207 6.75 4.17 6.62
C ASN A 207 5.24 4.07 6.51
N VAL A 208 4.65 3.13 7.26
CA VAL A 208 3.19 3.07 7.41
C VAL A 208 2.68 4.31 8.15
N VAL A 209 1.56 4.86 7.70
CA VAL A 209 0.86 5.97 8.35
C VAL A 209 -0.55 5.50 8.67
N PRO A 210 -1.04 5.71 9.91
CA PRO A 210 -2.42 5.38 10.26
C PRO A 210 -3.38 6.05 9.28
N ALA A 211 -4.35 5.28 8.77
CA ALA A 211 -5.33 5.78 7.80
C ALA A 211 -6.30 6.84 8.39
N SER A 212 -6.18 7.18 9.67
CA SER A 212 -7.03 8.14 10.38
C SER A 212 -6.45 9.56 10.35
N ILE A 213 -6.69 10.30 9.28
CA ILE A 213 -7.09 11.71 9.46
C ILE A 213 -8.61 11.70 9.37
N PRO A 214 -9.36 11.91 10.47
CA PRO A 214 -10.81 11.97 10.37
C PRO A 214 -11.18 13.09 9.41
N GLU A 215 -11.94 12.79 8.36
CA GLU A 215 -12.50 13.84 7.52
C GLU A 215 -13.37 14.76 8.40
N PRO A 216 -13.25 16.09 8.27
CA PRO A 216 -13.95 17.05 9.13
C PRO A 216 -15.49 16.98 9.02
N SER A 217 -16.03 16.17 8.11
CA SER A 217 -17.47 15.95 7.91
C SER A 217 -18.14 15.10 9.00
N SER A 218 -17.40 14.30 9.77
CA SER A 218 -18.00 13.43 10.80
C SER A 218 -18.44 14.18 12.08
N ILE A 219 -18.00 15.44 12.26
CA ILE A 219 -18.42 16.28 13.39
C ILE A 219 -19.77 16.95 13.10
N ALA A 220 -20.17 17.09 11.83
CA ALA A 220 -21.40 17.78 11.44
C ALA A 220 -22.68 16.98 11.78
N SER A 221 -22.62 15.65 11.83
CA SER A 221 -23.80 14.81 12.06
C SER A 221 -24.26 14.78 13.52
N ILE A 222 -23.36 15.00 14.49
CA ILE A 222 -23.71 15.07 15.92
C ILE A 222 -24.37 16.42 16.25
N ALA A 223 -24.08 17.47 15.47
CA ALA A 223 -24.71 18.78 15.66
C ALA A 223 -26.19 18.81 15.19
N PHE A 224 -26.57 18.05 14.16
CA PHE A 224 -27.94 18.10 13.61
C PHE A 224 -28.99 17.35 14.45
N ALA A 225 -28.62 16.30 15.19
CA ALA A 225 -29.55 15.61 16.10
C ALA A 225 -29.90 16.45 17.33
N SER A 226 -28.96 17.30 17.78
CA SER A 226 -29.12 18.17 18.95
C SER A 226 -30.10 19.32 18.72
N PHE A 227 -30.21 19.83 17.49
CA PHE A 227 -31.10 20.96 17.17
C PHE A 227 -32.57 20.54 16.96
N LEU A 228 -32.85 19.31 16.52
CA LEU A 228 -34.25 18.85 16.40
C LEU A 228 -34.89 18.54 17.76
N ALA A 229 -34.12 18.07 18.75
CA ALA A 229 -34.64 17.83 20.09
C ALA A 229 -35.03 19.14 20.83
N LEU A 230 -34.32 20.24 20.56
CA LEU A 230 -34.62 21.54 21.17
C LEU A 230 -35.85 22.24 20.56
N ALA A 231 -36.19 21.94 19.30
CA ALA A 231 -37.35 22.54 18.63
C ALA A 231 -38.69 21.91 19.08
N VAL A 232 -38.70 20.64 19.48
CA VAL A 232 -39.91 19.93 19.91
C VAL A 232 -40.32 20.27 21.34
N LEU A 233 -39.39 20.71 22.20
CA LEU A 233 -39.67 21.05 23.61
C LEU A 233 -40.24 22.46 23.84
N ARG A 234 -40.37 23.32 22.82
CA ARG A 234 -40.84 24.71 22.97
C ARG A 234 -42.32 24.96 22.67
N ARG A 235 -43.12 23.93 22.35
CA ARG A 235 -44.59 24.06 22.19
C ARG A 235 -45.33 23.33 23.30
N GLN A 236 -45.41 23.94 24.46
CA GLN A 236 -46.46 23.66 25.46
C GLN A 236 -47.30 24.93 25.62
N PRO A 237 -48.57 24.95 25.19
CA PRO A 237 -49.44 26.10 25.40
C PRO A 237 -49.81 26.20 26.88
N LYS A 238 -49.60 27.38 27.47
CA LYS A 238 -50.09 27.72 28.81
C LYS A 238 -51.62 27.84 28.75
N GLY A 239 -52.32 26.90 29.38
CA GLY A 239 -53.75 26.99 29.65
C GLY A 239 -54.04 28.11 30.65
N ILE A 240 -55.00 28.95 30.28
CA ILE A 240 -55.56 30.05 31.06
C ILE A 240 -56.59 29.48 32.04
N LEU A 241 -56.68 30.12 33.22
CA LEU A 241 -57.64 29.91 34.32
C LEU A 241 -59.10 29.80 33.87
#